data_AF-A0A4Q3RDG0-F1
#
_entry.id   AF-A0A4Q3RDG0-F1
#
_cell.length_a   1.000
_cell.length_b   1.000
_cell.length_c   1.000
_cell.angle_alpha   90.00
_cell.angle_beta   90.00
_cell.angle_gamma   90.00
#
_symmetry.space_group_name_H-M   'P 1'
#
loop_
_entity.id
_entity.type
_entity.pdbx_description
1 polymer ?
#
loop_
_entity_poly.entity_id
_entity_poly.type
_entity_poly.pdbx_seq_one_letter_code
_entity_poly.pdbx_strand_id
1 'polypeptide(L)'
;MRKVLLAFACYGIFLSASLFRSEVNAQTVPSDSSLLSLVKKYVHSPVQRTVAANGDVFLQRDLGAYLRSTVQSPEVPASEKDFGHDHKDEMLRTFLNRPHPNVATMNKYFEDAALEFGVPASILKANGLVQSNWAQVSESIYGSWGVMGLIENYRVQQISKAAALLGVDPQAIKNDAKTNIRAAAALLASYQPNKAAAIEGWFEAVASLTGLWDEAMKHELTVRIYDVMKNGSKTVTLWGEIINLESTGINLPKSDREWGITQKEASNMKTTATDYPNAISNFTTCNYNSRPAGSTIKYYFVHYVATGTYQGAISWFKDCSSNVSAHYVVRNSDGQVSQVVAESNRAWSQGVATYNDLGIGVE
;
A
#
# COMPACT_ATOMS: atom_id res chain seq x y z
N MET A 1 -18.10 -12.54 64.78
CA MET A 1 -18.69 -11.69 63.73
C MET A 1 -17.57 -10.98 62.99
N ARG A 2 -17.40 -11.31 61.70
CA ARG A 2 -16.83 -10.48 60.60
C ARG A 2 -15.77 -9.41 60.94
N LYS A 3 -14.49 -9.64 60.57
CA LYS A 3 -13.85 -9.13 59.33
C LYS A 3 -12.30 -9.09 59.42
N VAL A 4 -11.69 -9.57 58.32
CA VAL A 4 -10.49 -9.07 57.64
C VAL A 4 -9.12 -9.35 58.28
N LEU A 5 -8.45 -10.37 57.73
CA LEU A 5 -6.99 -10.45 57.61
C LEU A 5 -6.60 -9.85 56.25
N LEU A 6 -5.68 -8.87 56.21
CA LEU A 6 -4.80 -8.65 55.08
C LEU A 6 -3.66 -7.71 55.52
N ALA A 7 -2.50 -8.30 55.80
CA ALA A 7 -1.23 -7.59 55.92
C ALA A 7 -0.10 -8.54 55.50
N PHE A 8 0.90 -7.96 54.83
CA PHE A 8 2.18 -8.53 54.37
C PHE A 8 2.16 -9.38 53.09
N ALA A 9 2.62 -8.80 51.98
CA ALA A 9 4.04 -8.82 51.63
C ALA A 9 4.27 -8.10 50.28
N CYS A 10 4.75 -6.85 50.34
CA CYS A 10 5.59 -6.30 49.28
C CYS A 10 6.96 -6.96 49.43
N TYR A 11 7.37 -7.78 48.46
CA TYR A 11 8.74 -7.85 47.90
C TYR A 11 8.83 -9.07 46.98
N GLY A 12 9.32 -8.87 45.77
CA GLY A 12 9.74 -9.93 44.85
C GLY A 12 8.74 -10.24 43.76
N ILE A 13 8.99 -9.69 42.56
CA ILE A 13 9.11 -10.36 41.25
C ILE A 13 9.35 -9.22 40.24
N PHE A 14 10.58 -8.73 40.22
CA PHE A 14 11.18 -8.15 39.01
C PHE A 14 12.02 -9.29 38.42
N LEU A 15 11.54 -9.93 37.36
CA LEU A 15 12.25 -10.70 36.33
C LEU A 15 11.28 -11.71 35.73
N SER A 16 10.69 -11.37 34.57
CA SER A 16 10.38 -12.29 33.45
C SER A 16 9.36 -11.64 32.51
N ALA A 17 9.75 -10.57 31.83
CA ALA A 17 9.06 -10.10 30.62
C ALA A 17 10.06 -10.18 29.46
N SER A 18 10.50 -11.39 29.18
CA SER A 18 11.20 -11.79 27.96
C SER A 18 10.69 -13.17 27.66
N LEU A 19 10.05 -13.31 26.50
CA LEU A 19 9.58 -14.54 25.82
C LEU A 19 8.14 -14.38 25.29
N PHE A 20 7.93 -13.38 24.43
CA PHE A 20 7.05 -13.51 23.26
C PHE A 20 7.65 -12.67 22.15
N ARG A 21 8.90 -12.98 21.79
CA ARG A 21 9.40 -12.65 20.45
C ARG A 21 8.77 -13.73 19.59
N SER A 22 7.78 -13.39 18.77
CA SER A 22 7.39 -14.27 17.68
C SER A 22 8.69 -14.56 16.91
N GLU A 23 9.05 -15.83 16.83
CA GLU A 23 10.04 -16.26 15.87
C GLU A 23 9.44 -15.89 14.50
N VAL A 24 9.89 -14.77 13.95
CA VAL A 24 9.65 -14.43 12.56
C VAL A 24 10.45 -15.48 11.79
N ASN A 25 9.78 -16.60 11.54
CA ASN A 25 10.30 -17.69 10.76
C ASN A 25 10.78 -17.08 9.44
N ALA A 26 12.05 -17.27 9.09
CA ALA A 26 12.61 -16.72 7.86
C ALA A 26 11.67 -17.14 6.72
N GLN A 27 10.98 -16.16 6.14
CA GLN A 27 9.90 -16.43 5.20
C GLN A 27 10.53 -17.11 3.99
N THR A 28 10.35 -18.43 3.88
CA THR A 28 10.94 -19.22 2.80
C THR A 28 10.42 -18.67 1.48
N VAL A 29 11.32 -18.34 0.55
CA VAL A 29 10.96 -17.87 -0.79
C VAL A 29 9.98 -18.88 -1.40
N PRO A 30 8.75 -18.46 -1.77
CA PRO A 30 7.72 -19.38 -2.21
C PRO A 30 8.13 -20.05 -3.54
N SER A 31 7.82 -21.33 -3.68
CA SER A 31 8.06 -22.06 -4.94
C SER A 31 7.07 -21.65 -6.03
N ASP A 32 7.45 -21.81 -7.30
CA ASP A 32 6.57 -21.54 -8.45
C ASP A 32 5.27 -22.35 -8.33
N SER A 33 5.36 -23.60 -7.91
CA SER A 33 4.20 -24.48 -7.74
C SER A 33 3.22 -23.96 -6.68
N SER A 34 3.73 -23.42 -5.56
CA SER A 34 2.92 -22.82 -4.50
C SER A 34 2.20 -21.58 -5.01
N LEU A 35 2.93 -20.69 -5.68
CA LEU A 35 2.40 -19.45 -6.23
C LEU A 35 1.36 -19.70 -7.34
N LEU A 36 1.63 -20.61 -8.26
CA LEU A 36 0.67 -20.98 -9.31
C LEU A 36 -0.58 -21.66 -8.74
N SER A 37 -0.43 -22.43 -7.66
CA SER A 37 -1.58 -23.03 -6.96
C SER A 37 -2.45 -21.97 -6.30
N LEU A 38 -1.87 -20.89 -5.79
CA LEU A 38 -2.62 -19.76 -5.24
C LEU A 38 -3.52 -19.11 -6.30
N VAL A 39 -2.98 -18.81 -7.48
CA VAL A 39 -3.78 -18.23 -8.57
C VAL A 39 -4.88 -19.19 -9.01
N LYS A 40 -4.57 -20.47 -9.20
CA LYS A 40 -5.55 -21.49 -9.59
C LYS A 40 -6.66 -21.68 -8.57
N LYS A 41 -6.37 -21.47 -7.28
CA LYS A 41 -7.36 -21.56 -6.20
C LYS A 41 -8.44 -20.47 -6.33
N TYR A 42 -8.04 -19.24 -6.66
CA TYR A 42 -8.94 -18.08 -6.60
C TYR A 42 -9.41 -17.56 -7.96
N VAL A 43 -8.68 -17.81 -9.04
CA VAL A 43 -8.98 -17.28 -10.37
C VAL A 43 -9.09 -18.43 -11.37
N HIS A 44 -10.32 -18.71 -11.82
CA HIS A 44 -10.63 -19.90 -12.62
C HIS A 44 -10.80 -19.63 -14.12
N SER A 45 -10.94 -18.37 -14.53
CA SER A 45 -11.14 -18.00 -15.94
C SER A 45 -9.94 -18.35 -16.83
N PRO A 46 -10.10 -18.73 -18.10
CA PRO A 46 -8.97 -19.01 -18.97
C PRO A 46 -8.18 -17.73 -19.31
N VAL A 47 -6.87 -17.88 -19.55
CA VAL A 47 -6.01 -16.79 -20.03
C VAL A 47 -5.95 -16.83 -21.56
N GLN A 48 -6.26 -15.69 -22.18
CA GLN A 48 -6.07 -15.42 -23.60
C GLN A 48 -4.75 -14.70 -23.81
N ARG A 49 -4.01 -15.10 -24.85
CA ARG A 49 -2.69 -14.54 -25.18
C ARG A 49 -2.75 -13.91 -26.57
N THR A 50 -2.24 -12.69 -26.69
CA THR A 50 -2.07 -11.98 -27.96
C THR A 50 -0.63 -11.48 -28.13
N VAL A 51 -0.19 -11.30 -29.38
CA VAL A 51 1.13 -10.78 -29.71
C VAL A 51 0.96 -9.58 -30.63
N ALA A 52 1.49 -8.43 -30.22
CA ALA A 52 1.48 -7.22 -31.03
C ALA A 52 2.58 -7.26 -32.11
N ALA A 53 2.46 -6.39 -33.12
CA ALA A 53 3.39 -6.34 -34.25
C ALA A 53 4.85 -6.07 -33.84
N ASN A 54 5.07 -5.40 -32.70
CA ASN A 54 6.39 -5.11 -32.14
C ASN A 54 6.95 -6.25 -31.27
N GLY A 55 6.27 -7.40 -31.23
CA GLY A 55 6.65 -8.58 -30.45
C GLY A 55 6.19 -8.57 -28.99
N ASP A 56 5.56 -7.49 -28.52
CA ASP A 56 5.02 -7.42 -27.16
C ASP A 56 3.88 -8.44 -26.98
N VAL A 57 3.85 -9.11 -25.83
CA VAL A 57 2.89 -10.17 -25.51
C VAL A 57 1.94 -9.68 -24.44
N PHE A 58 0.64 -9.87 -24.68
CA PHE A 58 -0.40 -9.47 -23.75
C PHE A 58 -1.22 -10.68 -23.30
N LEU A 59 -1.63 -10.65 -22.04
CA LEU A 59 -2.50 -11.63 -21.40
C LEU A 59 -3.80 -10.95 -20.99
N GLN A 60 -4.91 -11.65 -21.17
CA GLN A 60 -6.25 -11.18 -20.79
C GLN A 60 -7.06 -12.34 -20.23
N ARG A 61 -7.86 -12.10 -19.19
CA ARG A 61 -8.82 -13.07 -18.65
C ARG A 61 -9.95 -12.34 -17.94
N ASP A 62 -11.09 -13.01 -17.77
CA ASP A 62 -12.20 -12.47 -17.00
C ASP A 62 -11.92 -12.54 -15.49
N LEU A 63 -11.76 -11.41 -14.82
CA LEU A 63 -11.58 -11.29 -13.37
C LEU A 63 -12.87 -10.92 -12.64
N GLY A 64 -14.00 -10.82 -13.35
CA GLY A 64 -15.28 -10.40 -12.79
C GLY A 64 -15.75 -11.27 -11.62
N ALA A 65 -15.63 -12.60 -11.74
CA ALA A 65 -15.99 -13.52 -10.67
C ALA A 65 -15.08 -13.40 -9.44
N TYR A 66 -13.77 -13.30 -9.66
CA TYR A 66 -12.78 -13.10 -8.59
C TYR A 66 -13.07 -11.83 -7.80
N LEU A 67 -13.31 -10.71 -8.50
CA LEU A 67 -13.60 -9.40 -7.91
C LEU A 67 -15.01 -9.31 -7.29
N ARG A 68 -15.93 -10.25 -7.56
CA ARG A 68 -17.27 -10.30 -6.90
C ARG A 68 -17.31 -11.23 -5.69
N SER A 69 -16.28 -12.04 -5.46
CA SER A 69 -16.33 -13.17 -4.54
C SER A 69 -16.51 -12.82 -3.05
N THR A 70 -16.53 -11.53 -2.70
CA THR A 70 -16.55 -11.06 -1.30
C THR A 70 -17.70 -10.12 -0.92
N VAL A 71 -18.67 -9.82 -1.79
CA VAL A 71 -19.78 -8.92 -1.43
C VAL A 71 -21.14 -9.56 -1.70
N GLN A 72 -21.73 -10.15 -0.65
CA GLN A 72 -23.18 -10.21 -0.53
C GLN A 72 -23.60 -9.11 0.44
N SER A 73 -23.98 -7.95 -0.09
CA SER A 73 -24.72 -6.99 0.73
C SER A 73 -26.15 -7.53 0.89
N PRO A 74 -26.75 -7.45 2.09
CA PRO A 74 -28.20 -7.61 2.21
C PRO A 74 -28.90 -6.64 1.25
N GLU A 75 -30.04 -7.03 0.68
CA GLU A 75 -30.88 -6.06 -0.02
C GLU A 75 -31.35 -4.99 0.98
N VAL A 76 -30.83 -3.78 0.82
CA VAL A 76 -31.24 -2.61 1.63
C VAL A 76 -32.30 -1.84 0.85
N PRO A 77 -33.41 -1.39 1.48
CA PRO A 77 -34.43 -0.58 0.83
C PRO A 77 -33.82 0.62 0.10
N ALA A 78 -34.39 1.04 -1.04
CA ALA A 78 -33.85 2.14 -1.82
C ALA A 78 -33.73 3.47 -1.04
N SER A 79 -34.53 3.66 0.01
CA SER A 79 -34.46 4.79 0.95
C SER A 79 -33.27 4.75 1.91
N GLU A 80 -32.64 3.58 2.06
CA GLU A 80 -31.46 3.32 2.87
C GLU A 80 -30.21 3.06 2.01
N LYS A 81 -30.37 3.04 0.67
CA LYS A 81 -29.24 3.04 -0.26
C LYS A 81 -28.54 4.38 -0.13
N ASP A 82 -27.41 4.35 0.54
CA ASP A 82 -26.51 5.50 0.59
C ASP A 82 -25.93 5.74 -0.81
N PHE A 83 -25.83 7.02 -1.19
CA PHE A 83 -24.99 7.47 -2.30
C PHE A 83 -23.54 7.45 -1.83
N GLY A 84 -23.08 6.26 -1.39
CA GLY A 84 -21.71 6.02 -1.00
C GLY A 84 -20.77 6.58 -2.07
N HIS A 85 -19.60 7.04 -1.63
CA HIS A 85 -18.57 7.48 -2.54
C HIS A 85 -18.28 6.37 -3.57
N ASP A 86 -18.08 6.73 -4.84
CA ASP A 86 -17.78 5.75 -5.88
C ASP A 86 -16.53 4.95 -5.49
N HIS A 87 -16.72 3.69 -5.15
CA HIS A 87 -15.63 2.75 -4.83
C HIS A 87 -14.79 2.40 -6.06
N LYS A 88 -15.15 2.93 -7.25
CA LYS A 88 -14.47 2.74 -8.52
C LYS A 88 -14.29 1.25 -8.88
N ASP A 89 -15.15 0.37 -8.36
CA ASP A 89 -15.08 -1.07 -8.60
C ASP A 89 -15.21 -1.37 -10.09
N GLU A 90 -16.13 -0.69 -10.79
CA GLU A 90 -16.27 -0.82 -12.25
C GLU A 90 -14.99 -0.40 -12.98
N MET A 91 -14.30 0.63 -12.50
CA MET A 91 -13.02 1.07 -13.08
C MET A 91 -11.93 0.03 -12.84
N LEU A 92 -11.79 -0.49 -11.61
CA LEU A 92 -10.80 -1.53 -11.30
C LEU A 92 -11.06 -2.80 -12.13
N ARG A 93 -12.32 -3.23 -12.19
CA ARG A 93 -12.75 -4.34 -13.06
C ARG A 93 -12.36 -4.08 -14.50
N THR A 94 -12.66 -2.89 -15.02
CA THR A 94 -12.31 -2.52 -16.39
C THR A 94 -10.81 -2.62 -16.63
N PHE A 95 -9.99 -2.08 -15.74
CA PHE A 95 -8.53 -2.09 -15.86
C PHE A 95 -7.95 -3.51 -15.83
N LEU A 96 -8.36 -4.31 -14.86
CA LEU A 96 -7.84 -5.66 -14.69
C LEU A 96 -8.30 -6.63 -15.80
N ASN A 97 -9.42 -6.35 -16.47
CA ASN A 97 -9.91 -7.14 -17.59
C ASN A 97 -9.36 -6.70 -18.97
N ARG A 98 -8.54 -5.64 -19.05
CA ARG A 98 -7.86 -5.27 -20.31
C ARG A 98 -6.72 -6.24 -20.64
N PRO A 99 -6.28 -6.31 -21.92
CA PRO A 99 -5.00 -6.92 -22.24
C PRO A 99 -3.87 -6.27 -21.43
N HIS A 100 -3.14 -7.07 -20.66
CA HIS A 100 -2.05 -6.63 -19.79
C HIS A 100 -0.72 -7.19 -20.31
N PRO A 101 0.37 -6.42 -20.35
CA PRO A 101 1.66 -6.92 -20.82
C PRO A 101 2.15 -8.07 -19.92
N ASN A 102 2.53 -9.18 -20.53
CA ASN A 102 3.04 -10.33 -19.79
C ASN A 102 4.38 -9.99 -19.08
N VAL A 103 4.85 -10.84 -18.17
CA VAL A 103 6.05 -10.59 -17.35
C VAL A 103 7.30 -10.32 -18.20
N ALA A 104 7.47 -11.00 -19.33
CA ALA A 104 8.58 -10.76 -20.24
C ALA A 104 8.50 -9.35 -20.87
N THR A 105 7.31 -8.95 -21.32
CA THR A 105 7.06 -7.62 -21.89
C THR A 105 7.21 -6.52 -20.83
N MET A 106 6.73 -6.74 -19.60
CA MET A 106 6.92 -5.83 -18.48
C MET A 106 8.40 -5.62 -18.16
N ASN A 107 9.19 -6.70 -18.10
CA ASN A 107 10.64 -6.59 -17.92
C ASN A 107 11.28 -5.73 -19.01
N LYS A 108 10.94 -5.99 -20.28
CA LYS A 108 11.40 -5.17 -21.40
C LYS A 108 11.05 -3.69 -21.19
N TYR A 109 9.83 -3.35 -20.76
CA TYR A 109 9.44 -1.96 -20.50
C TYR A 109 10.25 -1.31 -19.38
N PHE A 110 10.55 -2.04 -18.30
CA PHE A 110 11.42 -1.54 -17.23
C PHE A 110 12.85 -1.28 -17.73
N GLU A 111 13.44 -2.20 -18.49
CA GLU A 111 14.79 -2.05 -19.03
C GLU A 111 14.86 -0.89 -20.04
N ASP A 112 13.90 -0.82 -20.97
CA ASP A 112 13.83 0.25 -21.97
C ASP A 112 13.75 1.63 -21.30
N ALA A 113 12.89 1.78 -20.28
CA ALA A 113 12.75 3.05 -19.56
C ALA A 113 13.99 3.37 -18.70
N ALA A 114 14.59 2.37 -18.06
CA ALA A 114 15.83 2.54 -17.32
C ALA A 114 16.96 3.06 -18.22
N LEU A 115 17.10 2.48 -19.41
CA LEU A 115 18.05 2.91 -20.43
C LEU A 115 17.74 4.31 -20.95
N GLU A 116 16.47 4.59 -21.27
CA GLU A 116 16.03 5.88 -21.80
C GLU A 116 16.36 7.05 -20.86
N PHE A 117 16.12 6.88 -19.55
CA PHE A 117 16.28 7.96 -18.57
C PHE A 117 17.60 7.88 -17.79
N GLY A 118 18.36 6.79 -17.95
CA GLY A 118 19.59 6.52 -17.21
C GLY A 118 19.34 6.40 -15.71
N VAL A 119 18.36 5.59 -15.34
CA VAL A 119 18.00 5.25 -13.95
C VAL A 119 18.14 3.74 -13.71
N PRO A 120 18.32 3.28 -12.47
CA PRO A 120 18.44 1.84 -12.20
C PRO A 120 17.14 1.07 -12.48
N ALA A 121 17.19 0.06 -13.35
CA ALA A 121 16.04 -0.80 -13.65
C ALA A 121 15.52 -1.54 -12.40
N SER A 122 16.40 -1.91 -11.47
CA SER A 122 16.06 -2.54 -10.20
C SER A 122 15.12 -1.68 -9.34
N ILE A 123 15.32 -0.35 -9.32
CA ILE A 123 14.42 0.58 -8.62
C ILE A 123 13.04 0.57 -9.25
N LEU A 124 12.95 0.65 -10.58
CA LEU A 124 11.66 0.66 -11.28
C LEU A 124 10.89 -0.65 -11.04
N LYS A 125 11.59 -1.78 -11.16
CA LYS A 125 11.04 -3.13 -10.91
C LYS A 125 10.53 -3.29 -9.48
N ALA A 126 11.33 -2.88 -8.49
CA ALA A 126 10.96 -2.97 -7.07
C ALA A 126 9.80 -2.01 -6.72
N ASN A 127 9.83 -0.76 -7.20
CA ASN A 127 8.73 0.17 -7.02
C ASN A 127 7.43 -0.38 -7.63
N GLY A 128 7.47 -0.86 -8.88
CA GLY A 128 6.30 -1.45 -9.52
C GLY A 128 5.77 -2.68 -8.77
N LEU A 129 6.66 -3.46 -8.16
CA LEU A 129 6.27 -4.62 -7.35
C LEU A 129 5.52 -4.18 -6.09
N VAL A 130 6.07 -3.21 -5.35
CA VAL A 130 5.49 -2.72 -4.09
C VAL A 130 4.17 -1.99 -4.32
N GLN A 131 4.05 -1.24 -5.42
CA GLN A 131 2.89 -0.40 -5.71
C GLN A 131 1.70 -1.21 -6.25
N SER A 132 1.95 -2.22 -7.09
CA SER A 132 0.88 -2.86 -7.86
C SER A 132 1.11 -4.34 -8.19
N ASN A 133 2.20 -4.95 -7.72
CA ASN A 133 2.62 -6.28 -8.16
C ASN A 133 2.70 -6.38 -9.70
N TRP A 134 3.20 -5.31 -10.34
CA TRP A 134 3.31 -5.12 -11.79
C TRP A 134 1.98 -5.08 -12.57
N ALA A 135 0.85 -4.93 -11.89
CA ALA A 135 -0.45 -4.79 -12.55
C ALA A 135 -0.71 -3.33 -12.96
N GLN A 136 -1.20 -3.12 -14.18
CA GLN A 136 -1.75 -1.81 -14.57
C GLN A 136 -3.14 -1.68 -13.97
N VAL A 137 -3.23 -0.93 -12.87
CA VAL A 137 -4.46 -0.75 -12.10
C VAL A 137 -5.04 0.65 -12.24
N SER A 138 -6.34 0.76 -11.95
CA SER A 138 -7.04 2.03 -11.83
C SER A 138 -6.56 2.82 -10.60
N GLU A 139 -7.15 4.00 -10.43
CA GLU A 139 -6.92 4.86 -9.27
C GLU A 139 -7.09 4.14 -7.92
N SER A 140 -6.26 4.50 -6.94
CA SER A 140 -6.46 4.18 -5.52
C SER A 140 -7.27 5.24 -4.79
N ILE A 141 -7.58 5.00 -3.51
CA ILE A 141 -8.28 5.95 -2.64
C ILE A 141 -7.56 7.30 -2.50
N TYR A 142 -6.23 7.33 -2.74
CA TYR A 142 -5.39 8.51 -2.60
C TYR A 142 -4.86 9.02 -3.95
N GLY A 143 -5.39 8.52 -5.07
CA GLY A 143 -5.08 9.04 -6.40
C GLY A 143 -3.83 8.46 -7.06
N SER A 144 -3.30 7.31 -6.60
CA SER A 144 -2.20 6.62 -7.30
C SER A 144 -2.70 5.80 -8.49
N TRP A 145 -1.94 5.77 -9.59
CA TRP A 145 -2.33 5.09 -10.83
C TRP A 145 -1.26 4.15 -11.38
N GLY A 146 -1.74 3.05 -11.97
CA GLY A 146 -0.96 2.16 -12.83
C GLY A 146 0.13 1.37 -12.11
N VAL A 147 1.01 0.79 -12.92
CA VAL A 147 2.10 -0.09 -12.46
C VAL A 147 2.97 0.57 -11.38
N MET A 148 3.27 1.86 -11.54
CA MET A 148 4.24 2.58 -10.73
C MET A 148 3.63 3.38 -9.59
N GLY A 149 2.31 3.38 -9.43
CA GLY A 149 1.62 4.08 -8.35
C GLY A 149 1.77 5.60 -8.39
N LEU A 150 1.86 6.21 -9.59
CA LEU A 150 2.04 7.66 -9.74
C LEU A 150 0.79 8.41 -9.27
N ILE A 151 0.97 9.39 -8.39
CA ILE A 151 -0.15 10.10 -7.75
C ILE A 151 -0.55 11.34 -8.54
N GLU A 152 -1.85 11.47 -8.77
CA GLU A 152 -2.47 12.66 -9.34
C GLU A 152 -3.72 13.02 -8.54
N ASN A 153 -3.61 14.04 -7.69
CA ASN A 153 -4.67 14.57 -6.84
C ASN A 153 -4.41 16.06 -6.52
N TYR A 154 -5.25 16.69 -5.70
CA TYR A 154 -5.12 18.12 -5.39
C TYR A 154 -3.79 18.51 -4.70
N ARG A 155 -3.07 17.55 -4.11
CA ARG A 155 -1.82 17.77 -3.37
C ARG A 155 -0.59 17.37 -4.17
N VAL A 156 -0.69 16.32 -4.98
CA VAL A 156 0.44 15.68 -5.66
C VAL A 156 0.12 15.52 -7.14
N GLN A 157 1.01 16.01 -7.99
CA GLN A 157 0.80 16.18 -9.43
C GLN A 157 1.86 15.42 -10.25
N GLN A 158 2.13 14.15 -9.92
CA GLN A 158 3.21 13.38 -10.56
C GLN A 158 2.89 13.06 -12.02
N ILE A 159 1.65 12.70 -12.34
CA ILE A 159 1.26 12.36 -13.72
C ILE A 159 1.39 13.58 -14.62
N SER A 160 0.88 14.73 -14.21
CA SER A 160 0.99 15.99 -14.95
C SER A 160 2.45 16.42 -15.16
N LYS A 161 3.30 16.30 -14.13
CA LYS A 161 4.75 16.58 -14.25
C LYS A 161 5.44 15.62 -15.21
N ALA A 162 5.17 14.32 -15.10
CA ALA A 162 5.77 13.32 -15.98
C ALA A 162 5.29 13.45 -17.43
N ALA A 163 4.01 13.78 -17.64
CA ALA A 163 3.45 14.05 -18.96
C ALA A 163 4.21 15.18 -19.66
N ALA A 164 4.51 16.27 -18.93
CA ALA A 164 5.32 17.37 -19.45
C ALA A 164 6.76 16.94 -19.77
N LEU A 165 7.40 16.12 -18.92
CA LEU A 165 8.74 15.60 -19.17
C LEU A 165 8.82 14.69 -20.40
N LEU A 166 7.76 13.91 -20.64
CA LEU A 166 7.70 12.95 -21.75
C LEU A 166 7.14 13.54 -23.05
N GLY A 167 6.44 14.68 -22.99
CA GLY A 167 5.68 15.22 -24.12
C GLY A 167 4.49 14.33 -24.53
N VAL A 168 3.79 13.74 -23.55
CA VAL A 168 2.64 12.84 -23.79
C VAL A 168 1.38 13.32 -23.09
N ASP A 169 0.23 12.79 -23.49
CA ASP A 169 -1.03 13.02 -22.79
C ASP A 169 -1.04 12.36 -21.39
N PRO A 170 -1.48 13.06 -20.32
CA PRO A 170 -1.61 12.48 -18.98
C PRO A 170 -2.44 11.19 -18.92
N GLN A 171 -3.44 11.02 -19.78
CA GLN A 171 -4.25 9.81 -19.85
C GLN A 171 -3.46 8.60 -20.38
N ALA A 172 -2.43 8.81 -21.19
CA ALA A 172 -1.56 7.72 -21.63
C ALA A 172 -0.83 7.12 -20.42
N ILE A 173 -0.33 7.95 -19.49
CA ILE A 173 0.30 7.49 -18.24
C ILE A 173 -0.67 6.70 -17.37
N LYS A 174 -1.95 7.08 -17.34
CA LYS A 174 -2.98 6.37 -16.57
C LYS A 174 -3.39 5.04 -17.22
N ASN A 175 -3.41 4.94 -18.54
CA ASN A 175 -4.02 3.80 -19.25
C ASN A 175 -3.02 2.82 -19.86
N ASP A 176 -1.75 3.20 -20.04
CA ASP A 176 -0.73 2.38 -20.70
C ASP A 176 0.44 2.08 -19.76
N ALA A 177 0.71 0.79 -19.52
CA ALA A 177 1.76 0.32 -18.63
C ALA A 177 3.14 0.80 -19.06
N LYS A 178 3.45 0.78 -20.36
CA LYS A 178 4.76 1.23 -20.87
C LYS A 178 4.98 2.71 -20.57
N THR A 179 3.98 3.53 -20.84
CA THR A 179 4.01 4.98 -20.61
C THR A 179 4.03 5.30 -19.11
N ASN A 180 3.32 4.53 -18.28
CA ASN A 180 3.38 4.66 -16.82
C ASN A 180 4.79 4.39 -16.26
N ILE A 181 5.46 3.35 -16.75
CA ILE A 181 6.85 3.01 -16.39
C ILE A 181 7.82 4.11 -16.84
N ARG A 182 7.70 4.56 -18.09
CA ARG A 182 8.51 5.69 -18.61
C ARG A 182 8.31 6.96 -17.79
N ALA A 183 7.08 7.25 -17.37
CA ALA A 183 6.75 8.41 -16.55
C ALA A 183 7.45 8.35 -15.18
N ALA A 184 7.44 7.19 -14.52
CA ALA A 184 8.16 7.01 -13.27
C ALA A 184 9.68 7.15 -13.44
N ALA A 185 10.24 6.60 -14.52
CA ALA A 185 11.66 6.73 -14.83
C ALA A 185 12.08 8.18 -15.11
N ALA A 186 11.25 8.94 -15.85
CA ALA A 186 11.47 10.36 -16.11
C ALA A 186 11.43 11.19 -14.81
N LEU A 187 10.45 10.93 -13.94
CA LEU A 187 10.37 11.58 -12.62
C LEU A 187 11.59 11.25 -11.77
N LEU A 188 11.96 9.97 -11.68
CA LEU A 188 13.11 9.52 -10.90
C LEU A 188 14.42 10.19 -11.39
N ALA A 189 14.63 10.28 -12.71
CA ALA A 189 15.76 11.01 -13.28
C ALA A 189 15.72 12.50 -12.94
N SER A 190 14.53 13.12 -12.95
CA SER A 190 14.37 14.53 -12.57
C SER A 190 14.66 14.79 -11.08
N TYR A 191 14.40 13.80 -10.21
CA TYR A 191 14.68 13.88 -8.78
C TYR A 191 16.15 13.61 -8.45
N GLN A 192 16.89 12.93 -9.34
CA GLN A 192 18.32 12.64 -9.18
C GLN A 192 19.14 13.11 -10.39
N PRO A 193 19.26 14.44 -10.61
CA PRO A 193 19.93 14.98 -11.80
C PRO A 193 21.41 14.56 -11.90
N ASN A 194 22.07 14.32 -10.77
CA ASN A 194 23.48 13.90 -10.71
C ASN A 194 23.68 12.41 -10.98
N LYS A 195 22.60 11.62 -11.13
CA LYS A 195 22.62 10.17 -11.41
C LYS A 195 23.65 9.41 -10.58
N ALA A 196 23.34 9.20 -9.30
CA ALA A 196 24.25 8.51 -8.39
C ALA A 196 24.71 7.16 -8.96
N ALA A 197 26.02 6.89 -8.86
CA ALA A 197 26.60 5.64 -9.35
C ALA A 197 26.14 4.44 -8.53
N ALA A 198 26.08 4.60 -7.20
CA ALA A 198 25.58 3.58 -6.29
C ALA A 198 24.06 3.69 -6.13
N ILE A 199 23.38 2.56 -6.00
CA ILE A 199 21.92 2.50 -5.91
C ILE A 199 21.40 3.17 -4.63
N GLU A 200 22.15 3.09 -3.53
CA GLU A 200 21.86 3.75 -2.26
C GLU A 200 21.76 5.27 -2.41
N GLY A 201 22.53 5.85 -3.33
CA GLY A 201 22.49 7.28 -3.62
C GLY A 201 21.19 7.75 -4.27
N TRP A 202 20.27 6.85 -4.63
CA TRP A 202 18.95 7.18 -5.18
C TRP A 202 17.86 7.25 -4.11
N PHE A 203 18.17 7.04 -2.82
CA PHE A 203 17.15 6.88 -1.78
C PHE A 203 16.18 8.07 -1.70
N GLU A 204 16.69 9.30 -1.68
CA GLU A 204 15.89 10.54 -1.70
C GLU A 204 14.99 10.67 -2.93
N ALA A 205 15.50 10.25 -4.09
CA ALA A 205 14.77 10.31 -5.34
C ALA A 205 13.66 9.26 -5.39
N VAL A 206 13.89 8.08 -4.82
CA VAL A 206 12.85 7.06 -4.63
C VAL A 206 11.81 7.55 -3.61
N ALA A 207 12.22 8.18 -2.52
CA ALA A 207 11.32 8.79 -1.55
C ALA A 207 10.41 9.83 -2.20
N SER A 208 10.97 10.69 -3.04
CA SER A 208 10.21 11.65 -3.85
C SER A 208 9.28 10.97 -4.86
N LEU A 209 9.70 9.84 -5.46
CA LEU A 209 8.90 9.06 -6.40
C LEU A 209 7.69 8.39 -5.74
N THR A 210 7.73 8.06 -4.45
CA THR A 210 6.55 7.51 -3.76
C THR A 210 5.33 8.44 -3.84
N GLY A 211 5.55 9.74 -3.97
CA GLY A 211 4.51 10.77 -4.01
C GLY A 211 3.78 10.99 -2.69
N LEU A 212 4.13 10.27 -1.61
CA LEU A 212 3.47 10.43 -0.32
C LEU A 212 3.86 11.76 0.32
N TRP A 213 2.89 12.42 0.97
CA TRP A 213 3.10 13.73 1.58
C TRP A 213 3.44 13.64 3.08
N ASP A 214 3.00 12.57 3.76
CA ASP A 214 3.42 12.29 5.13
C ASP A 214 4.86 11.74 5.11
N GLU A 215 5.80 12.46 5.71
CA GLU A 215 7.23 12.15 5.62
C GLU A 215 7.58 10.79 6.23
N ALA A 216 6.90 10.38 7.31
CA ALA A 216 7.14 9.08 7.92
C ALA A 216 6.70 7.94 7.00
N MET A 217 5.51 8.04 6.41
CA MET A 217 5.00 7.06 5.44
C MET A 217 5.80 7.04 4.15
N LYS A 218 6.24 8.20 3.66
CA LYS A 218 7.16 8.33 2.52
C LYS A 218 8.45 7.53 2.76
N HIS A 219 9.08 7.75 3.91
CA HIS A 219 10.29 7.02 4.29
C HIS A 219 10.03 5.52 4.41
N GLU A 220 8.98 5.10 5.13
CA GLU A 220 8.65 3.68 5.31
C GLU A 220 8.41 2.96 3.96
N LEU A 221 7.68 3.60 3.04
CA LEU A 221 7.44 3.04 1.71
C LEU A 221 8.74 2.94 0.90
N THR A 222 9.64 3.92 1.05
CA THR A 222 10.96 3.90 0.41
C THR A 222 11.80 2.73 0.93
N VAL A 223 11.87 2.56 2.25
CA VAL A 223 12.56 1.43 2.87
C VAL A 223 12.02 0.10 2.35
N ARG A 224 10.69 -0.04 2.25
CA ARG A 224 10.06 -1.25 1.70
C ARG A 224 10.49 -1.54 0.24
N ILE A 225 10.62 -0.51 -0.59
CA ILE A 225 11.11 -0.65 -1.97
C ILE A 225 12.56 -1.14 -1.98
N TYR A 226 13.41 -0.59 -1.11
CA TYR A 226 14.80 -1.03 -0.97
C TYR A 226 14.93 -2.42 -0.37
N ASP A 227 14.05 -2.83 0.55
CA ASP A 227 14.04 -4.18 1.10
C ASP A 227 13.71 -5.23 0.02
N VAL A 228 12.81 -4.90 -0.92
CA VAL A 228 12.57 -5.76 -2.10
C VAL A 228 13.83 -5.90 -2.94
N MET A 229 14.55 -4.82 -3.19
CA MET A 229 15.80 -4.90 -3.95
C MET A 229 16.88 -5.66 -3.19
N LYS A 230 17.02 -5.42 -1.88
CA LYS A 230 18.04 -6.04 -1.03
C LYS A 230 17.84 -7.55 -0.87
N ASN A 231 16.61 -7.97 -0.63
CA ASN A 231 16.30 -9.36 -0.31
C ASN A 231 15.86 -10.18 -1.53
N GLY A 232 15.56 -9.51 -2.65
CA GLY A 232 14.85 -10.12 -3.76
C GLY A 232 13.37 -10.33 -3.43
N SER A 233 12.59 -10.79 -4.41
CA SER A 233 11.19 -11.15 -4.20
C SER A 233 10.70 -12.10 -5.27
N LYS A 234 9.79 -13.01 -4.88
CA LYS A 234 9.17 -13.97 -5.80
C LYS A 234 7.67 -14.03 -5.57
N THR A 235 6.91 -13.77 -6.63
CA THR A 235 5.45 -13.61 -6.59
C THR A 235 4.82 -14.04 -7.92
N VAL A 236 3.51 -13.93 -8.04
CA VAL A 236 2.73 -14.34 -9.21
C VAL A 236 1.73 -13.27 -9.61
N THR A 237 1.53 -13.13 -10.91
CA THR A 237 0.54 -12.21 -11.49
C THR A 237 -0.86 -12.81 -11.46
N LEU A 238 -1.89 -11.96 -11.61
CA LEU A 238 -3.28 -12.40 -11.76
C LEU A 238 -3.50 -13.28 -13.01
N TRP A 239 -2.58 -13.21 -13.98
CA TRP A 239 -2.58 -14.02 -15.21
C TRP A 239 -1.75 -15.30 -15.10
N GLY A 240 -1.20 -15.61 -13.92
CA GLY A 240 -0.52 -16.88 -13.66
C GLY A 240 0.92 -16.95 -14.18
N GLU A 241 1.61 -15.81 -14.26
CA GLU A 241 3.05 -15.76 -14.55
C GLU A 241 3.84 -15.42 -13.29
N ILE A 242 5.04 -16.00 -13.14
CA ILE A 242 5.93 -15.75 -12.01
C ILE A 242 6.73 -14.47 -12.25
N ILE A 243 6.72 -13.58 -11.26
CA ILE A 243 7.69 -12.48 -11.16
C ILE A 243 8.77 -12.93 -10.19
N ASN A 244 10.03 -12.85 -10.64
CA ASN A 244 11.20 -13.15 -9.83
C ASN A 244 12.18 -11.98 -9.91
N LEU A 245 12.41 -11.32 -8.79
CA LEU A 245 13.41 -10.28 -8.62
C LEU A 245 14.56 -10.83 -7.78
N GLU A 246 15.76 -10.81 -8.36
CA GLU A 246 16.97 -11.22 -7.67
C GLU A 246 17.39 -10.18 -6.63
N SER A 247 17.99 -10.64 -5.53
CA SER A 247 18.59 -9.76 -4.53
C SER A 247 19.76 -8.98 -5.12
N THR A 248 19.83 -7.69 -4.81
CA THR A 248 20.95 -6.81 -5.12
C THR A 248 21.74 -6.55 -3.84
N GLY A 249 23.08 -6.55 -3.91
CA GLY A 249 23.95 -6.24 -2.78
C GLY A 249 23.86 -4.78 -2.37
N ILE A 250 22.81 -4.44 -1.62
CA ILE A 250 22.53 -3.09 -1.14
C ILE A 250 22.91 -3.00 0.32
N ASN A 251 23.72 -2.01 0.66
CA ASN A 251 24.03 -1.66 2.02
C ASN A 251 23.42 -0.31 2.36
N LEU A 252 22.11 -0.31 2.60
CA LEU A 252 21.50 0.84 3.25
C LEU A 252 22.13 0.97 4.64
N PRO A 253 22.54 2.20 5.05
CA PRO A 253 22.78 2.45 6.46
C PRO A 253 21.57 1.88 7.21
N LYS A 254 21.81 1.14 8.30
CA LYS A 254 20.72 0.65 9.14
C LYS A 254 19.76 1.82 9.32
N SER A 255 18.48 1.56 9.08
CA SER A 255 17.40 2.48 9.35
C SER A 255 17.39 2.75 10.86
N ASP A 256 18.38 3.50 11.33
CA ASP A 256 18.21 4.27 12.52
C ASP A 256 17.01 5.16 12.20
N ARG A 257 16.12 5.29 13.17
CA ARG A 257 14.93 6.15 13.12
C ARG A 257 15.31 7.65 13.02
N GLU A 258 16.38 7.94 12.28
CA GLU A 258 17.11 9.19 12.17
C GLU A 258 17.01 9.74 10.73
N TRP A 259 15.92 9.44 10.03
CA TRP A 259 15.42 10.39 9.05
C TRP A 259 14.64 11.47 9.77
N GLY A 260 15.32 12.57 10.09
CA GLY A 260 14.69 13.88 10.31
C GLY A 260 13.74 14.06 11.51
N ILE A 261 13.41 13.01 12.27
CA ILE A 261 12.82 13.17 13.59
C ILE A 261 14.00 13.46 14.52
N THR A 262 14.22 14.73 14.83
CA THR A 262 15.18 15.10 15.88
C THR A 262 14.84 14.32 17.15
N GLN A 263 15.81 13.94 17.98
CA GLN A 263 15.50 13.29 19.28
C GLN A 263 14.47 14.09 20.10
N LYS A 264 14.37 15.40 19.84
CA LYS A 264 13.37 16.33 20.38
C LYS A 264 11.94 16.07 19.86
N GLU A 265 11.76 15.73 18.59
CA GLU A 265 10.47 15.34 18.00
C GLU A 265 10.09 13.91 18.41
N ALA A 266 11.05 12.99 18.49
CA ALA A 266 10.83 11.63 19.00
C ALA A 266 10.46 11.63 20.50
N SER A 267 11.06 12.53 21.30
CA SER A 267 10.71 12.72 22.70
C SER A 267 9.36 13.44 22.91
N ASN A 268 8.89 14.19 21.91
CA ASN A 268 7.58 14.87 21.92
C ASN A 268 6.47 14.05 21.26
N MET A 269 6.81 12.96 20.56
CA MET A 269 5.84 11.92 20.21
C MET A 269 5.38 11.27 21.50
N LYS A 270 4.31 11.82 22.08
CA LYS A 270 3.48 11.07 23.03
C LYS A 270 3.19 9.74 22.36
N THR A 271 3.77 8.66 22.88
CA THR A 271 3.28 7.31 22.60
C THR A 271 1.92 7.22 23.26
N THR A 272 0.90 7.78 22.63
CA THR A 272 -0.48 7.51 23.01
C THR A 272 -0.61 6.00 22.91
N ALA A 273 -0.92 5.34 24.01
CA ALA A 273 -1.13 3.90 24.01
C ALA A 273 -2.15 3.57 22.94
N THR A 274 -1.83 2.62 22.07
CA THR A 274 -2.78 2.10 21.09
C THR A 274 -3.83 1.27 21.82
N ASP A 275 -5.06 1.30 21.32
CA ASP A 275 -6.16 0.51 21.88
C ASP A 275 -5.96 -0.99 21.57
N TYR A 276 -5.42 -1.30 20.38
CA TYR A 276 -4.92 -2.63 20.05
C TYR A 276 -3.43 -2.77 20.42
N PRO A 277 -3.05 -3.65 21.37
CA PRO A 277 -1.69 -3.72 21.90
C PRO A 277 -0.58 -4.01 20.87
N ASN A 278 -0.90 -4.70 19.78
CA ASN A 278 0.06 -5.04 18.72
C ASN A 278 0.07 -4.02 17.56
N ALA A 279 -0.72 -2.94 17.64
CA ALA A 279 -0.71 -1.90 16.62
C ALA A 279 0.50 -0.97 16.73
N ILE A 280 0.97 -0.49 15.59
CA ILE A 280 1.87 0.66 15.50
C ILE A 280 1.03 1.95 15.59
N SER A 281 1.48 2.88 16.42
CA SER A 281 0.83 4.18 16.56
C SER A 281 1.10 5.06 15.33
N ASN A 282 0.03 5.43 14.63
CA ASN A 282 0.04 6.31 13.46
C ASN A 282 -1.11 7.33 13.52
N PHE A 283 -1.45 7.78 14.73
CA PHE A 283 -2.62 8.62 14.97
C PHE A 283 -2.64 9.87 14.08
N THR A 284 -3.79 10.10 13.44
CA THR A 284 -4.07 11.35 12.73
C THR A 284 -4.51 12.46 13.71
N THR A 285 -4.39 13.72 13.29
CA THR A 285 -4.86 14.89 14.05
C THR A 285 -6.23 15.39 13.58
N CYS A 286 -6.81 14.78 12.54
CA CYS A 286 -8.04 15.21 11.90
C CYS A 286 -8.79 14.02 11.29
N ASN A 287 -9.90 14.27 10.59
CA ASN A 287 -10.76 13.22 10.00
C ASN A 287 -11.42 12.28 11.04
N TYR A 288 -11.68 12.78 12.25
CA TYR A 288 -12.46 12.08 13.28
C TYR A 288 -13.19 13.09 14.16
N ASN A 289 -14.14 12.62 14.96
CA ASN A 289 -14.66 13.38 16.10
C ASN A 289 -14.70 12.50 17.35
N SER A 290 -14.95 13.10 18.51
CA SER A 290 -15.31 12.33 19.70
C SER A 290 -16.51 11.44 19.40
N ARG A 291 -16.45 10.18 19.86
CA ARG A 291 -17.59 9.28 19.78
C ARG A 291 -18.70 9.78 20.72
N PRO A 292 -19.99 9.73 20.32
CA PRO A 292 -21.08 10.14 21.20
C PRO A 292 -21.09 9.37 22.52
N ALA A 293 -21.40 10.06 23.62
CA ALA A 293 -21.44 9.45 24.94
C ALA A 293 -22.50 8.34 24.99
N GLY A 294 -22.12 7.18 25.52
CA GLY A 294 -23.02 6.02 25.61
C GLY A 294 -23.10 5.17 24.33
N SER A 295 -22.40 5.54 23.25
CA SER A 295 -22.28 4.68 22.07
C SER A 295 -21.54 3.38 22.41
N THR A 296 -22.21 2.26 22.17
CA THR A 296 -21.59 0.93 22.19
C THR A 296 -21.18 0.54 20.77
N ILE A 297 -19.99 -0.03 20.59
CA ILE A 297 -19.60 -0.59 19.30
C ILE A 297 -20.54 -1.75 18.95
N LYS A 298 -21.14 -1.69 17.76
CA LYS A 298 -22.04 -2.71 17.20
C LYS A 298 -21.49 -3.32 15.91
N TYR A 299 -20.64 -2.60 15.20
CA TYR A 299 -20.17 -2.97 13.87
C TYR A 299 -18.65 -3.03 13.81
N TYR A 300 -18.16 -3.97 13.01
CA TYR A 300 -16.78 -4.04 12.59
C TYR A 300 -16.78 -4.08 11.06
N PHE A 301 -16.28 -3.01 10.45
CA PHE A 301 -16.23 -2.84 9.01
C PHE A 301 -14.82 -3.18 8.53
N VAL A 302 -14.73 -4.10 7.58
CA VAL A 302 -13.49 -4.48 6.92
C VAL A 302 -13.60 -4.09 5.46
N HIS A 303 -12.84 -3.08 5.07
CA HIS A 303 -12.67 -2.70 3.69
C HIS A 303 -11.42 -3.36 3.14
N TYR A 304 -11.48 -3.79 1.89
CA TYR A 304 -10.32 -4.28 1.18
C TYR A 304 -9.82 -3.19 0.23
N VAL A 305 -8.65 -2.63 0.52
CA VAL A 305 -8.01 -1.64 -0.35
C VAL A 305 -7.29 -2.36 -1.50
N ALA A 306 -7.99 -2.50 -2.63
CA ALA A 306 -7.52 -3.30 -3.77
C ALA A 306 -6.33 -2.70 -4.53
N THR A 307 -6.14 -1.38 -4.46
CA THR A 307 -5.07 -0.64 -5.17
C THR A 307 -4.39 0.36 -4.24
N GLY A 308 -3.10 0.60 -4.47
CA GLY A 308 -2.27 1.44 -3.61
C GLY A 308 -1.56 0.65 -2.52
N THR A 309 -1.04 1.37 -1.53
CA THR A 309 -0.16 0.82 -0.49
C THR A 309 -0.68 1.11 0.90
N TYR A 310 -0.30 0.26 1.86
CA TYR A 310 -0.52 0.45 3.28
C TYR A 310 -0.06 1.84 3.77
N GLN A 311 1.16 2.24 3.39
CA GLN A 311 1.71 3.56 3.71
C GLN A 311 0.92 4.69 3.05
N GLY A 312 0.47 4.48 1.80
CA GLY A 312 -0.36 5.44 1.08
C GLY A 312 -1.73 5.68 1.74
N ALA A 313 -2.41 4.62 2.20
CA ALA A 313 -3.67 4.74 2.94
C ALA A 313 -3.49 5.53 4.24
N ILE A 314 -2.46 5.21 5.04
CA ILE A 314 -2.17 5.94 6.28
C ILE A 314 -1.82 7.40 5.99
N SER A 315 -0.98 7.67 4.99
CA SER A 315 -0.65 9.04 4.57
C SER A 315 -1.90 9.80 4.15
N TRP A 316 -2.86 9.14 3.48
CA TRP A 316 -4.12 9.75 3.06
C TRP A 316 -5.03 10.10 4.24
N PHE A 317 -5.17 9.20 5.21
CA PHE A 317 -6.00 9.45 6.40
C PHE A 317 -5.46 10.55 7.32
N LYS A 318 -4.17 10.85 7.22
CA LYS A 318 -3.54 12.01 7.88
C LYS A 318 -3.80 13.33 7.16
N ASP A 319 -4.32 13.31 5.93
CA ASP A 319 -4.60 14.53 5.17
C ASP A 319 -5.97 15.06 5.56
N CYS A 320 -6.02 16.20 6.26
CA CYS A 320 -7.27 16.79 6.75
C CYS A 320 -8.22 17.25 5.63
N SER A 321 -7.74 17.35 4.40
CA SER A 321 -8.58 17.65 3.23
C SER A 321 -9.19 16.39 2.60
N SER A 322 -8.77 15.18 3.01
CA SER A 322 -9.33 13.92 2.50
C SER A 322 -10.75 13.66 3.02
N ASN A 323 -11.08 14.19 4.20
CA ASN A 323 -12.35 13.95 4.90
C ASN A 323 -12.67 12.46 5.11
N VAL A 324 -11.64 11.60 5.16
CA VAL A 324 -11.80 10.16 5.41
C VAL A 324 -10.73 9.64 6.36
N SER A 325 -11.07 8.63 7.14
CA SER A 325 -10.12 7.91 8.01
C SER A 325 -10.65 6.54 8.38
N ALA A 326 -9.78 5.69 8.92
CA ALA A 326 -10.13 4.43 9.55
C ALA A 326 -9.49 4.32 10.94
N HIS A 327 -9.96 3.38 11.76
CA HIS A 327 -9.33 3.13 13.07
C HIS A 327 -8.03 2.37 12.86
N TYR A 328 -8.05 1.36 11.98
CA TYR A 328 -6.91 0.50 11.72
C TYR A 328 -6.65 0.35 10.23
N VAL A 329 -5.39 0.14 9.89
CA VAL A 329 -4.95 -0.28 8.55
C VAL A 329 -4.13 -1.54 8.73
N VAL A 330 -4.40 -2.58 7.93
CA VAL A 330 -3.71 -3.87 7.99
C VAL A 330 -2.91 -4.11 6.72
N ARG A 331 -1.61 -4.35 6.88
CA ARG A 331 -0.73 -4.61 5.74
C ARG A 331 -0.92 -6.04 5.23
N ASN A 332 -1.33 -6.17 3.96
CA ASN A 332 -1.60 -7.46 3.33
C ASN A 332 -0.41 -8.45 3.31
N SER A 333 0.84 -7.97 3.32
CA SER A 333 2.02 -8.85 3.17
C SER A 333 2.37 -9.65 4.43
N ASP A 334 2.09 -9.12 5.62
CA ASP A 334 2.53 -9.69 6.89
C ASP A 334 1.56 -9.48 8.07
N GLY A 335 0.41 -8.83 7.82
CA GLY A 335 -0.59 -8.56 8.84
C GLY A 335 -0.22 -7.47 9.83
N GLN A 336 0.83 -6.66 9.57
CA GLN A 336 1.14 -5.53 10.44
C GLN A 336 -0.05 -4.57 10.55
N VAL A 337 -0.41 -4.20 11.77
CA VAL A 337 -1.52 -3.30 12.06
C VAL A 337 -1.00 -1.93 12.46
N SER A 338 -1.50 -0.86 11.83
CA SER A 338 -1.38 0.51 12.33
C SER A 338 -2.71 1.00 12.87
N GLN A 339 -2.66 1.73 13.98
CA GLN A 339 -3.81 2.47 14.48
C GLN A 339 -3.70 3.94 14.07
N VAL A 340 -4.74 4.44 13.40
CA VAL A 340 -4.83 5.80 12.87
C VAL A 340 -5.84 6.64 13.65
N VAL A 341 -6.94 6.06 14.15
CA VAL A 341 -7.92 6.73 15.00
C VAL A 341 -8.15 5.91 16.27
N ALA A 342 -8.18 6.58 17.43
CA ALA A 342 -8.47 5.93 18.71
C ALA A 342 -9.91 5.43 18.73
N GLU A 343 -10.19 4.28 19.35
CA GLU A 343 -11.54 3.70 19.40
C GLU A 343 -12.54 4.57 20.18
N SER A 344 -12.03 5.39 21.10
CA SER A 344 -12.81 6.42 21.82
C SER A 344 -13.30 7.55 20.92
N ASN A 345 -12.74 7.68 19.72
CA ASN A 345 -13.19 8.59 18.67
C ASN A 345 -13.94 7.80 17.59
N ARG A 346 -14.74 8.52 16.80
CA ARG A 346 -15.35 7.99 15.57
C ARG A 346 -14.47 8.35 14.37
N ALA A 347 -13.98 7.35 13.64
CA ALA A 347 -13.35 7.55 12.34
C ALA A 347 -14.39 7.90 11.26
N TRP A 348 -13.99 8.64 10.22
CA TRP A 348 -14.85 8.99 9.08
C TRP A 348 -14.67 7.95 7.96
N SER A 349 -15.16 6.73 8.19
CA SER A 349 -14.87 5.57 7.32
C SER A 349 -16.05 5.13 6.44
N GLN A 350 -17.29 5.23 6.94
CA GLN A 350 -18.45 4.59 6.32
C GLN A 350 -19.33 5.51 5.47
N GLY A 351 -18.99 6.80 5.34
CA GLY A 351 -19.87 7.80 4.70
C GLY A 351 -21.13 8.17 5.52
N VAL A 352 -21.57 7.29 6.44
CA VAL A 352 -22.76 7.47 7.28
C VAL A 352 -22.36 7.70 8.74
N ALA A 353 -22.80 8.83 9.30
CA ALA A 353 -22.48 9.21 10.68
C ALA A 353 -22.89 8.14 11.71
N THR A 354 -24.09 7.56 11.59
CA THR A 354 -24.58 6.53 12.53
C THR A 354 -23.74 5.27 12.52
N TYR A 355 -23.21 4.84 11.36
CA TYR A 355 -22.31 3.69 11.30
C TYR A 355 -20.94 4.02 11.88
N ASN A 356 -20.42 5.23 11.62
CA ASN A 356 -19.18 5.70 12.23
C ASN A 356 -19.30 5.79 13.77
N ASP A 357 -20.43 6.27 14.29
CA ASP A 357 -20.70 6.41 15.74
C ASP A 357 -20.72 5.06 16.48
N LEU A 358 -21.03 3.97 15.78
CA LEU A 358 -21.22 2.63 16.34
C LEU A 358 -20.23 1.59 15.79
N GLY A 359 -19.28 2.01 14.98
CA GLY A 359 -18.40 1.13 14.22
C GLY A 359 -16.92 1.32 14.51
N ILE A 360 -16.18 0.24 14.29
CA ILE A 360 -14.73 0.24 14.08
C ILE A 360 -14.50 -0.06 12.60
N GLY A 361 -13.72 0.80 11.95
CA GLY A 361 -13.36 0.71 10.54
C GLY A 361 -11.93 0.24 10.37
N VAL A 362 -11.73 -0.76 9.52
CA VAL A 362 -10.44 -1.40 9.22
C VAL A 362 -10.27 -1.50 7.72
N GLU A 363 -9.08 -1.15 7.25
CA GLU A 363 -8.69 -1.09 5.84
C GLU A 363 -7.56 -2.07 5.49
#